data_AF-A0A438APR1-F1
#
_entry.id   AF-A0A438APR1-F1
#
_cell.length_a   1.000
_cell.length_b   1.000
_cell.length_c   1.000
_cell.angle_alpha   90.00
_cell.angle_beta   90.00
_cell.angle_gamma   90.00
#
_symmetry.space_group_name_H-M   'P 1'
#
loop_
_entity.id
_entity.type
_entity.pdbx_description
1 polymer ?
#
loop_
_entity_poly.entity_id
_entity_poly.type
_entity_poly.pdbx_seq_one_letter_code
_entity_poly.pdbx_strand_id
1 'polypeptide(L)'
;MTTSDSASPSAQETSSAKPSPALEAALIYNYRRFDPSEYPLHQEFGGPKIGDPAPDFRVTDIDGAEVALSDFRSRFVVLETGCATCPMFGKGITTMNALAYRFPEVAFLVLYIREAHPGENVGPHRCLADKTAAANLLRQEEREGRRILIDTLDGQVHKAYGGMPNVIYVIDPQGTVVFRNMWNDPSAVEEALKQAMAGGDPSRLRARPRLASPAVARRVMRRAGRQAVLDMVRASPRIVPIIPRLIRGDLKSARDGRVPHWRVSRR
;
A
#
# COMPACT_ATOMS: atom_id res chain seq x y z
N MET A 1 -63.05 -2.94 -39.20
CA MET A 1 -62.49 -1.78 -38.47
C MET A 1 -62.15 -2.25 -37.08
N THR A 2 -60.90 -2.63 -36.85
CA THR A 2 -60.40 -3.19 -35.59
C THR A 2 -59.06 -2.51 -35.31
N THR A 3 -59.03 -1.58 -34.37
CA THR A 3 -57.81 -0.97 -33.86
C THR A 3 -57.52 -1.54 -32.48
N SER A 4 -56.53 -2.42 -32.42
CA SER A 4 -55.90 -2.90 -31.19
C SER A 4 -54.72 -1.97 -30.87
N ASP A 5 -54.86 -1.14 -29.84
CA ASP A 5 -53.77 -0.32 -29.31
C ASP A 5 -52.83 -1.19 -28.47
N SER A 6 -51.64 -1.40 -29.00
CA SER A 6 -50.49 -1.98 -28.33
C SER A 6 -49.78 -0.91 -27.50
N ALA A 7 -49.90 -0.99 -26.18
CA ALA A 7 -49.10 -0.20 -25.24
C ALA A 7 -47.69 -0.80 -25.11
N SER A 8 -46.69 -0.08 -25.60
CA SER A 8 -45.26 -0.34 -25.35
C SER A 8 -44.90 0.00 -23.90
N PRO A 9 -44.14 -0.82 -23.16
CA PRO A 9 -43.64 -0.43 -21.85
C PRO A 9 -42.47 0.56 -22.01
N SER A 10 -42.63 1.73 -21.41
CA SER A 10 -41.59 2.76 -21.27
C SER A 10 -40.34 2.17 -20.61
N ALA A 11 -39.20 2.40 -21.24
CA ALA A 11 -37.89 2.11 -20.69
C ALA A 11 -37.74 2.83 -19.34
N GLN A 12 -37.36 2.07 -18.30
CA GLN A 12 -36.99 2.62 -17.00
C GLN A 12 -35.71 3.44 -17.17
N GLU A 13 -35.83 4.75 -16.92
CA GLU A 13 -34.70 5.64 -16.71
C GLU A 13 -33.81 5.09 -15.59
N THR A 14 -32.58 4.74 -15.91
CA THR A 14 -31.55 4.44 -14.92
C THR A 14 -31.21 5.74 -14.18
N SER A 15 -31.84 5.93 -13.01
CA SER A 15 -31.55 7.00 -12.06
C SER A 15 -30.06 7.07 -11.72
N SER A 16 -29.40 8.16 -12.12
CA SER A 16 -28.03 8.52 -11.76
C SER A 16 -27.92 9.02 -10.31
N ALA A 17 -28.25 8.15 -9.36
CA ALA A 17 -28.13 8.46 -7.94
C ALA A 17 -26.65 8.78 -7.59
N LYS A 18 -26.43 9.88 -6.86
CA LYS A 18 -25.10 10.24 -6.35
C LYS A 18 -24.56 9.09 -5.47
N PRO A 19 -23.26 8.76 -5.56
CA PRO A 19 -22.67 7.71 -4.74
C PRO A 19 -22.78 8.04 -3.25
N SER A 20 -22.88 7.01 -2.40
CA SER A 20 -22.85 7.20 -0.95
C SER A 20 -21.52 7.82 -0.50
N PRO A 21 -21.47 8.53 0.64
CA PRO A 21 -20.23 9.14 1.13
C PRO A 21 -19.08 8.14 1.31
N ALA A 22 -19.39 6.90 1.71
CA ALA A 22 -18.40 5.83 1.85
C ALA A 22 -17.84 5.40 0.49
N LEU A 23 -18.70 5.27 -0.53
CA LEU A 23 -18.27 4.96 -1.89
C LEU A 23 -17.49 6.13 -2.50
N GLU A 24 -17.88 7.37 -2.22
CA GLU A 24 -17.14 8.56 -2.66
C GLU A 24 -15.73 8.62 -2.03
N ALA A 25 -15.62 8.39 -0.71
CA ALA A 25 -14.33 8.32 -0.01
C ALA A 25 -13.43 7.20 -0.57
N ALA A 26 -14.01 6.05 -0.90
CA ALA A 26 -13.32 4.95 -1.55
C ALA A 26 -12.82 5.32 -2.96
N LEU A 27 -13.64 6.01 -3.76
CA LEU A 27 -13.25 6.45 -5.10
C LEU A 27 -12.17 7.55 -5.08
N ILE A 28 -12.19 8.44 -4.08
CA ILE A 28 -11.13 9.44 -3.87
C ILE A 28 -9.82 8.75 -3.50
N TYR A 29 -9.87 7.78 -2.58
CA TYR A 29 -8.70 7.03 -2.17
C TYR A 29 -8.10 6.21 -3.33
N ASN A 30 -8.93 5.54 -4.14
CA ASN A 30 -8.50 4.79 -5.32
C ASN A 30 -8.43 5.69 -6.56
N TYR A 31 -7.50 6.65 -6.56
CA TYR A 31 -7.32 7.58 -7.67
C TYR A 31 -7.12 6.85 -9.02
N ARG A 32 -7.57 7.47 -10.11
CA ARG A 32 -7.51 6.87 -11.46
C ARG A 32 -6.15 7.04 -12.15
N ARG A 33 -5.39 8.06 -11.76
CA ARG A 33 -4.17 8.51 -12.44
C ARG A 33 -3.14 8.78 -11.36
N PHE A 34 -1.90 8.39 -11.60
CA PHE A 34 -0.85 8.66 -10.64
C PHE A 34 -0.51 10.16 -10.64
N ASP A 35 -0.56 10.77 -9.46
CA ASP A 35 0.00 12.10 -9.19
C ASP A 35 0.94 12.01 -7.97
N PRO A 36 2.18 12.52 -8.05
CA PRO A 36 3.12 12.50 -6.92
C PRO A 36 2.62 13.22 -5.65
N SER A 37 1.68 14.15 -5.78
CA SER A 37 1.11 14.88 -4.64
C SER A 37 0.18 14.04 -3.75
N GLU A 38 -0.26 12.87 -4.24
CA GLU A 38 -0.99 11.87 -3.45
C GLU A 38 -0.11 11.21 -2.38
N TYR A 39 1.20 11.45 -2.42
CA TYR A 39 2.16 10.91 -1.48
C TYR A 39 2.93 12.01 -0.75
N PRO A 40 3.10 11.89 0.57
CA PRO A 40 3.88 12.84 1.37
C PRO A 40 5.40 12.69 1.18
N LEU A 41 5.90 12.74 -0.07
CA LEU A 41 7.32 12.54 -0.42
C LEU A 41 8.28 13.58 0.19
N HIS A 42 7.74 14.61 0.84
CA HIS A 42 8.46 15.73 1.43
C HIS A 42 8.12 15.97 2.92
N GLN A 43 7.31 15.13 3.53
CA GLN A 43 6.80 15.34 4.89
C GLN A 43 7.29 14.24 5.84
N GLU A 44 7.04 14.46 7.13
CA GLU A 44 7.30 13.47 8.16
C GLU A 44 6.50 12.19 7.89
N PHE A 45 7.13 11.05 8.12
CA PHE A 45 6.51 9.75 7.95
C PHE A 45 5.33 9.60 8.95
N GLY A 46 4.11 9.52 8.44
CA GLY A 46 2.90 9.34 9.25
C GLY A 46 2.80 7.96 9.92
N GLY A 47 1.69 7.69 10.60
CA GLY A 47 1.45 6.42 11.31
C GLY A 47 2.18 6.30 12.66
N PRO A 48 2.09 5.14 13.34
CA PRO A 48 2.62 4.94 14.69
C PRO A 48 4.15 5.06 14.72
N LYS A 49 4.69 5.76 15.72
CA LYS A 49 6.13 5.94 15.91
C LYS A 49 6.73 4.73 16.64
N ILE A 50 8.05 4.64 16.68
CA ILE A 50 8.74 3.64 17.49
C ILE A 50 8.39 3.89 18.97
N GLY A 51 8.01 2.84 19.68
CA GLY A 51 7.50 2.89 21.05
C GLY A 51 5.98 3.06 21.16
N ASP A 52 5.29 3.43 20.08
CA ASP A 52 3.82 3.53 20.09
C ASP A 52 3.19 2.13 19.94
N PRO A 53 2.00 1.89 20.52
CA PRO A 53 1.19 0.73 20.18
C PRO A 53 0.79 0.78 18.70
N ALA A 54 0.94 -0.35 18.01
CA ALA A 54 0.47 -0.49 16.64
C ALA A 54 -1.07 -0.45 16.60
N PRO A 55 -1.71 0.42 15.80
CA PRO A 55 -3.16 0.48 15.68
C PRO A 55 -3.75 -0.86 15.24
N ASP A 56 -4.63 -1.44 16.05
CA ASP A 56 -5.24 -2.71 15.66
C ASP A 56 -6.13 -2.54 14.42
N PHE A 57 -6.30 -3.62 13.66
CA PHE A 57 -7.16 -3.66 12.49
C PHE A 57 -7.78 -5.05 12.35
N ARG A 58 -8.88 -5.13 11.60
CA ARG A 58 -9.51 -6.38 11.19
C ARG A 58 -9.81 -6.33 9.69
N VAL A 59 -9.26 -7.27 8.94
CA VAL A 59 -9.36 -7.36 7.48
C VAL A 59 -9.46 -8.83 7.07
N THR A 60 -9.74 -9.09 5.79
CA THR A 60 -9.65 -10.44 5.22
C THR A 60 -8.28 -10.64 4.59
N ASP A 61 -7.73 -11.85 4.66
CA ASP A 61 -6.63 -12.23 3.79
C ASP A 61 -7.11 -12.55 2.36
N ILE A 62 -6.16 -12.82 1.47
CA ILE A 62 -6.41 -13.11 0.06
C ILE A 62 -7.22 -14.40 -0.17
N ASP A 63 -7.26 -15.30 0.81
CA ASP A 63 -7.99 -16.56 0.76
C ASP A 63 -9.35 -16.45 1.49
N GLY A 64 -9.68 -15.27 2.02
CA GLY A 64 -10.96 -14.92 2.62
C GLY A 64 -11.06 -15.14 4.13
N ALA A 65 -9.97 -15.53 4.79
CA ALA A 65 -9.98 -15.67 6.25
C ALA A 65 -9.89 -14.29 6.92
N GLU A 66 -10.68 -14.07 7.97
CA GLU A 66 -10.52 -12.88 8.80
C GLU A 66 -9.20 -12.92 9.58
N VAL A 67 -8.56 -11.76 9.67
CA VAL A 67 -7.29 -11.55 10.35
C VAL A 67 -7.34 -10.22 11.08
N ALA A 68 -7.01 -10.25 12.37
CA ALA A 68 -6.71 -9.07 13.15
C ALA A 68 -5.22 -9.00 13.51
N LEU A 69 -4.67 -7.80 13.69
CA LEU A 69 -3.29 -7.67 14.17
C LEU A 69 -3.15 -8.25 15.58
N SER A 70 -4.19 -8.11 16.41
CA SER A 70 -4.28 -8.74 17.73
C SER A 70 -4.10 -10.26 17.73
N ASP A 71 -4.37 -10.94 16.61
CA ASP A 71 -4.24 -12.40 16.50
C ASP A 71 -2.76 -12.85 16.58
N PHE A 72 -1.82 -11.92 16.38
CA PHE A 72 -0.38 -12.17 16.40
C PHE A 72 0.29 -11.74 17.70
N ARG A 73 -0.46 -11.45 18.77
CA ARG A 73 0.14 -11.25 20.10
C ARG A 73 1.02 -12.46 20.48
N SER A 74 2.04 -12.19 21.27
CA SER A 74 3.09 -13.16 21.61
C SER A 74 4.02 -13.55 20.44
N ARG A 75 3.91 -12.89 19.27
CA ARG A 75 4.82 -13.06 18.12
C ARG A 75 5.26 -11.71 17.58
N PHE A 76 6.46 -11.65 17.02
CA PHE A 76 6.85 -10.51 16.20
C PHE A 76 6.04 -10.49 14.90
N VAL A 77 5.70 -9.29 14.43
CA VAL A 77 5.01 -9.06 13.16
C VAL A 77 5.85 -8.12 12.29
N VAL A 78 6.05 -8.51 11.05
CA VAL A 78 6.56 -7.63 10.00
C VAL A 78 5.38 -7.27 9.09
N LEU A 79 4.97 -6.01 9.11
CA LEU A 79 3.87 -5.50 8.29
C LEU A 79 4.44 -4.60 7.19
N GLU A 80 4.34 -5.05 5.94
CA GLU A 80 4.69 -4.27 4.75
C GLU A 80 3.43 -3.83 4.01
N THR A 81 3.35 -2.57 3.59
CA THR A 81 2.33 -2.13 2.64
C THR A 81 2.80 -2.38 1.20
N GLY A 82 1.90 -2.79 0.32
CA GLY A 82 2.24 -3.11 -1.05
C GLY A 82 1.06 -3.13 -2.01
N CYS A 83 1.36 -3.09 -3.30
CA CYS A 83 0.37 -3.23 -4.38
C CYS A 83 1.03 -3.79 -5.64
N ALA A 84 0.24 -4.21 -6.62
CA ALA A 84 0.76 -4.78 -7.87
C ALA A 84 1.60 -3.78 -8.67
N THR A 85 1.23 -2.50 -8.66
CA THR A 85 1.80 -1.51 -9.58
C THR A 85 2.93 -0.66 -8.97
N CYS A 86 3.51 -1.03 -7.82
CA CYS A 86 4.59 -0.27 -7.20
C CYS A 86 5.97 -0.92 -7.44
N PRO A 87 6.88 -0.30 -8.23
CA PRO A 87 8.24 -0.82 -8.43
C PRO A 87 9.05 -0.94 -7.14
N MET A 88 8.84 -0.02 -6.19
CA MET A 88 9.56 -0.02 -4.91
C MET A 88 9.14 -1.18 -4.01
N PHE A 89 7.88 -1.61 -4.07
CA PHE A 89 7.44 -2.85 -3.43
C PHE A 89 7.93 -4.07 -4.21
N GLY A 90 7.71 -4.10 -5.52
CA GLY A 90 8.09 -5.22 -6.38
C GLY A 90 9.58 -5.60 -6.32
N LYS A 91 10.49 -4.65 -6.07
CA LYS A 91 11.93 -4.94 -5.92
C LYS A 91 12.25 -5.82 -4.70
N GLY A 92 11.42 -5.73 -3.65
CA GLY A 92 11.70 -6.29 -2.33
C GLY A 92 11.14 -7.69 -2.11
N ILE A 93 10.12 -8.09 -2.89
CA ILE A 93 9.32 -9.31 -2.67
C ILE A 93 10.21 -10.55 -2.49
N THR A 94 11.14 -10.81 -3.42
CA THR A 94 12.01 -12.00 -3.33
C THR A 94 12.84 -12.03 -2.06
N THR A 95 13.40 -10.88 -1.64
CA THR A 95 14.21 -10.81 -0.42
C THR A 95 13.35 -10.92 0.83
N MET A 96 12.18 -10.30 0.85
CA MET A 96 11.26 -10.39 1.99
C MET A 96 10.67 -11.80 2.14
N ASN A 97 10.39 -12.51 1.05
CA ASN A 97 10.04 -13.93 1.08
C ASN A 97 11.15 -14.78 1.70
N ALA A 98 12.41 -14.51 1.34
CA ALA A 98 13.55 -15.22 1.93
C ALA A 98 13.69 -14.94 3.43
N LEU A 99 13.37 -13.73 3.90
CA LEU A 99 13.30 -13.43 5.33
C LEU A 99 12.17 -14.19 6.02
N ALA A 100 10.97 -14.20 5.43
CA ALA A 100 9.84 -14.96 5.97
C ALA A 100 10.15 -16.45 6.12
N TYR A 101 10.89 -17.02 5.17
CA TYR A 101 11.37 -18.40 5.26
C TYR A 101 12.40 -18.61 6.39
N ARG A 102 13.28 -17.64 6.63
CA ARG A 102 14.36 -17.72 7.62
C ARG A 102 13.92 -17.47 9.06
N PHE A 103 12.77 -16.82 9.26
CA PHE A 103 12.21 -16.48 10.57
C PHE A 103 10.76 -16.99 10.69
N PRO A 104 10.54 -18.31 10.68
CA PRO A 104 9.18 -18.90 10.67
C PRO A 104 8.34 -18.56 11.91
N GLU A 105 8.97 -18.21 13.02
CA GLU A 105 8.33 -17.76 14.26
C GLU A 105 7.71 -16.35 14.14
N VAL A 106 8.19 -15.54 13.19
CA VAL A 106 7.72 -14.16 12.94
C VAL A 106 6.59 -14.18 11.91
N ALA A 107 5.54 -13.40 12.14
CA ALA A 107 4.46 -13.23 11.17
C ALA A 107 4.83 -12.18 10.12
N PHE A 108 5.07 -12.60 8.88
CA PHE A 108 5.28 -11.68 7.75
C PHE A 108 3.98 -11.45 6.99
N LEU A 109 3.52 -10.20 7.01
CA LEU A 109 2.24 -9.77 6.46
C LEU A 109 2.45 -8.70 5.39
N VAL A 110 1.73 -8.82 4.28
CA VAL A 110 1.62 -7.77 3.26
C VAL A 110 0.22 -7.19 3.32
N LEU A 111 0.08 -5.94 3.71
CA LEU A 111 -1.16 -5.20 3.54
C LEU A 111 -1.28 -4.73 2.10
N TYR A 112 -2.19 -5.34 1.34
CA TYR A 112 -2.51 -4.95 -0.01
C TYR A 112 -3.40 -3.70 -0.02
N ILE A 113 -2.83 -2.61 -0.52
CA ILE A 113 -3.45 -1.28 -0.51
C ILE A 113 -4.03 -0.93 -1.89
N ARG A 114 -4.32 0.35 -2.15
CA ARG A 114 -4.62 0.83 -3.51
C ARG A 114 -3.40 0.69 -4.42
N GLU A 115 -3.64 0.64 -5.73
CA GLU A 115 -2.57 0.76 -6.71
C GLU A 115 -1.83 2.10 -6.61
N ALA A 116 -0.49 2.02 -6.53
CA ALA A 116 0.36 3.19 -6.55
C ALA A 116 0.42 3.85 -7.93
N HIS A 117 0.47 3.03 -8.98
CA HIS A 117 0.49 3.48 -10.37
C HIS A 117 -0.62 2.76 -11.16
N PRO A 118 -1.90 3.10 -10.91
CA PRO A 118 -3.02 2.49 -11.62
C PRO A 118 -2.92 2.79 -13.11
N GLY A 119 -3.22 1.79 -13.92
CA GLY A 119 -3.26 1.88 -15.37
C GLY A 119 -4.41 1.07 -15.95
N GLU A 120 -4.45 0.92 -17.26
CA GLU A 120 -5.54 0.25 -17.96
C GLU A 120 -5.60 -1.26 -17.70
N ASN A 121 -4.48 -1.89 -17.33
CA ASN A 121 -4.41 -3.34 -17.07
C ASN A 121 -4.63 -3.66 -15.59
N VAL A 122 -4.16 -2.79 -14.69
CA VAL A 122 -4.40 -2.88 -13.25
C VAL A 122 -4.85 -1.50 -12.78
N GLY A 123 -6.16 -1.31 -12.76
CA GLY A 123 -6.81 -0.03 -12.51
C GLY A 123 -7.08 0.24 -11.03
N PRO A 124 -7.68 1.41 -10.72
CA PRO A 124 -8.19 1.68 -9.38
C PRO A 124 -9.26 0.67 -8.99
N HIS A 125 -9.26 0.25 -7.73
CA HIS A 125 -10.23 -0.71 -7.22
C HIS A 125 -11.59 -0.03 -7.02
N ARG A 126 -12.65 -0.56 -7.63
CA ARG A 126 -14.03 -0.06 -7.44
C ARG A 126 -14.81 -0.87 -6.42
N CYS A 127 -14.33 -2.06 -6.11
CA CYS A 127 -14.85 -2.95 -5.09
C CYS A 127 -13.72 -3.82 -4.53
N LEU A 128 -13.99 -4.57 -3.46
CA LEU A 128 -13.01 -5.48 -2.87
C LEU A 128 -12.60 -6.60 -3.84
N ALA A 129 -13.51 -7.06 -4.73
CA ALA A 129 -13.18 -8.07 -5.72
C ALA A 129 -12.08 -7.60 -6.71
N ASP A 130 -12.13 -6.34 -7.16
CA ASP A 130 -11.06 -5.74 -7.98
C ASP A 130 -9.71 -5.77 -7.24
N LYS A 131 -9.71 -5.40 -5.95
CA LYS A 131 -8.50 -5.38 -5.12
C LYS A 131 -7.94 -6.79 -4.91
N THR A 132 -8.79 -7.75 -4.58
CA THR A 132 -8.41 -9.16 -4.41
C THR A 132 -7.90 -9.77 -5.72
N ALA A 133 -8.47 -9.40 -6.87
CA ALA A 133 -7.96 -9.84 -8.17
C ALA A 133 -6.55 -9.30 -8.46
N ALA A 134 -6.30 -8.02 -8.16
CA ALA A 134 -4.97 -7.42 -8.30
C ALA A 134 -3.95 -8.02 -7.31
N ALA A 135 -4.38 -8.38 -6.10
CA ALA A 135 -3.57 -9.11 -5.12
C ALA A 135 -3.21 -10.52 -5.60
N ASN A 136 -4.15 -11.22 -6.24
CA ASN A 136 -3.90 -12.53 -6.84
C ASN A 136 -2.91 -12.44 -8.01
N LEU A 137 -3.05 -11.41 -8.86
CA LEU A 137 -2.10 -11.14 -9.94
C LEU A 137 -0.68 -10.93 -9.38
N LEU A 138 -0.54 -10.12 -8.32
CA LEU A 138 0.74 -9.93 -7.63
C LEU A 138 1.31 -11.26 -7.10
N ARG A 139 0.50 -12.04 -6.39
CA ARG A 139 0.89 -13.36 -5.84
C ARG A 139 1.44 -14.27 -6.94
N GLN A 140 0.79 -14.30 -8.11
CA GLN A 140 1.18 -15.15 -9.22
C GLN A 140 2.41 -14.64 -9.98
N GLU A 141 2.44 -13.36 -10.37
CA GLU A 141 3.50 -12.81 -11.21
C GLU A 141 4.81 -12.55 -10.46
N GLU A 142 4.73 -12.11 -9.21
CA GLU A 142 5.89 -11.74 -8.40
C GLU A 142 6.27 -12.82 -7.39
N ARG A 143 5.48 -13.90 -7.31
CA ARG A 143 5.66 -15.00 -6.35
C ARG A 143 5.68 -14.49 -4.91
N GLU A 144 4.82 -13.54 -4.56
CA GLU A 144 4.66 -13.09 -3.18
C GLU A 144 4.20 -14.26 -2.31
N GLY A 145 5.05 -14.68 -1.38
CA GLY A 145 4.87 -15.87 -0.58
C GLY A 145 4.40 -15.58 0.85
N ARG A 146 4.39 -14.31 1.25
CA ARG A 146 3.90 -13.88 2.56
C ARG A 146 2.37 -13.82 2.55
N ARG A 147 1.77 -13.80 3.75
CA ARG A 147 0.31 -13.69 3.88
C ARG A 147 -0.13 -12.30 3.41
N ILE A 148 -0.96 -12.25 2.38
CA ILE A 148 -1.49 -11.00 1.84
C ILE A 148 -2.83 -10.70 2.50
N LEU A 149 -2.93 -9.54 3.15
CA LEU A 149 -4.11 -8.97 3.76
C LEU A 149 -4.73 -7.95 2.81
N ILE A 150 -6.05 -7.93 2.67
CA ILE A 150 -6.76 -7.01 1.77
C ILE A 150 -7.30 -5.84 2.59
N ASP A 151 -6.72 -4.64 2.41
CA ASP A 151 -7.24 -3.46 3.08
C ASP A 151 -8.65 -3.12 2.57
N THR A 152 -9.43 -2.48 3.42
CA THR A 152 -10.72 -1.84 3.10
C THR A 152 -10.65 -0.99 1.84
N LEU A 153 -11.78 -0.86 1.13
CA LEU A 153 -11.81 -0.18 -0.16
C LEU A 153 -11.38 1.29 -0.03
N ASP A 154 -11.71 1.95 1.07
CA ASP A 154 -11.35 3.32 1.43
C ASP A 154 -9.97 3.46 2.12
N GLY A 155 -9.27 2.34 2.33
CA GLY A 155 -7.87 2.33 2.76
C GLY A 155 -7.63 2.69 4.22
N GLN A 156 -8.52 2.29 5.12
CA GLN A 156 -8.45 2.67 6.54
C GLN A 156 -7.12 2.25 7.17
N VAL A 157 -6.67 1.02 6.96
CA VAL A 157 -5.42 0.53 7.55
C VAL A 157 -4.24 1.23 6.89
N HIS A 158 -4.23 1.35 5.55
CA HIS A 158 -3.17 2.06 4.85
C HIS A 158 -2.98 3.49 5.37
N LYS A 159 -4.07 4.23 5.60
CA LYS A 159 -4.04 5.59 6.16
C LYS A 159 -3.50 5.60 7.60
N ALA A 160 -3.95 4.67 8.44
CA ALA A 160 -3.50 4.55 9.83
C ALA A 160 -1.99 4.24 9.93
N TYR A 161 -1.45 3.54 8.93
CA TYR A 161 -0.03 3.16 8.84
C TYR A 161 0.80 4.06 7.91
N GLY A 162 0.35 5.31 7.69
CA GLY A 162 1.16 6.37 7.07
C GLY A 162 0.91 6.61 5.57
N GLY A 163 0.11 5.79 4.90
CA GLY A 163 -0.42 6.07 3.56
C GLY A 163 0.58 5.97 2.40
N MET A 164 1.79 5.44 2.65
CA MET A 164 2.82 5.22 1.65
C MET A 164 2.81 3.76 1.16
N PRO A 165 3.16 3.48 -0.11
CA PRO A 165 2.88 2.18 -0.74
C PRO A 165 3.93 1.09 -0.50
N ASN A 166 4.99 1.39 0.27
CA ASN A 166 6.08 0.47 0.57
C ASN A 166 6.65 0.71 1.98
N VAL A 167 5.77 1.07 2.90
CA VAL A 167 6.09 1.22 4.31
C VAL A 167 6.34 -0.14 4.94
N ILE A 168 7.29 -0.20 5.87
CA ILE A 168 7.60 -1.37 6.67
C ILE A 168 7.51 -1.05 8.16
N TYR A 169 6.92 -1.96 8.93
CA TYR A 169 6.90 -1.97 10.38
C TYR A 169 7.39 -3.31 10.91
N VAL A 170 8.14 -3.28 12.02
CA VAL A 170 8.38 -4.43 12.89
C VAL A 170 7.69 -4.12 14.22
N ILE A 171 6.80 -5.02 14.62
CA ILE A 171 5.97 -4.91 15.81
C ILE A 171 6.34 -6.08 16.73
N ASP A 172 6.55 -5.77 18.00
CA ASP A 172 6.94 -6.77 19.00
C ASP A 172 5.75 -7.63 19.48
N PRO A 173 6.01 -8.71 20.24
CA PRO A 173 4.98 -9.59 20.80
C PRO A 173 3.91 -8.89 21.66
N GLN A 174 4.20 -7.70 22.19
CA GLN A 174 3.29 -6.89 22.99
C GLN A 174 2.38 -5.99 22.13
N GLY A 175 2.69 -5.86 20.83
CA GLY A 175 1.99 -4.99 19.90
C GLY A 175 2.59 -3.59 19.78
N THR A 176 3.83 -3.39 20.19
CA THR A 176 4.55 -2.11 20.12
C THR A 176 5.39 -2.04 18.85
N VAL A 177 5.40 -0.89 18.18
CA VAL A 177 6.30 -0.67 17.04
C VAL A 177 7.74 -0.53 17.54
N VAL A 178 8.63 -1.43 17.13
CA VAL A 178 10.06 -1.39 17.49
C VAL A 178 10.93 -0.88 16.35
N PHE A 179 10.50 -1.04 15.11
CA PHE A 179 11.16 -0.48 13.93
C PHE A 179 10.14 -0.08 12.88
N ARG A 180 10.42 1.01 12.15
CA ARG A 180 9.60 1.44 11.02
C ARG A 180 10.43 2.17 9.98
N ASN A 181 10.05 2.08 8.71
CA ASN A 181 10.60 2.95 7.68
C ASN A 181 9.59 3.21 6.55
N MET A 182 9.66 4.41 5.96
CA MET A 182 8.76 4.83 4.88
C MET A 182 8.94 3.99 3.59
N TRP A 183 10.15 3.49 3.37
CA TRP A 183 10.50 2.64 2.23
C TRP A 183 11.19 1.39 2.73
N ASN A 184 10.78 0.23 2.26
CA ASN A 184 11.35 -1.02 2.72
C ASN A 184 12.84 -1.16 2.32
N ASP A 185 13.62 -1.57 3.32
CA ASP A 185 15.00 -2.01 3.23
C ASP A 185 15.11 -3.36 3.95
N PRO A 186 15.05 -4.49 3.22
CA PRO A 186 15.05 -5.82 3.82
C PRO A 186 16.24 -6.09 4.74
N SER A 187 17.41 -5.51 4.47
CA SER A 187 18.59 -5.69 5.35
C SER A 187 18.39 -5.02 6.71
N ALA A 188 17.77 -3.84 6.73
CA ALA A 188 17.44 -3.15 7.98
C ALA A 188 16.33 -3.88 8.75
N VAL A 189 15.36 -4.47 8.05
CA VAL A 189 14.31 -5.31 8.67
C VAL A 189 14.92 -6.53 9.34
N GLU A 190 15.82 -7.25 8.66
CA GLU A 190 16.51 -8.41 9.21
C GLU A 190 17.30 -8.04 10.47
N GLU A 191 18.05 -6.94 10.42
CA GLU A 191 18.83 -6.46 11.58
C GLU A 191 17.91 -6.04 12.73
N ALA A 192 16.82 -5.35 12.44
CA ALA A 192 15.85 -4.93 13.45
C ALA A 192 15.20 -6.12 14.16
N LEU A 193 14.82 -7.15 13.40
CA LEU A 193 14.29 -8.39 13.96
C LEU A 193 15.32 -9.07 14.87
N LYS A 194 16.56 -9.28 14.39
CA LYS A 194 17.62 -9.93 15.16
C LYS A 194 17.89 -9.18 16.47
N GLN A 195 18.01 -7.86 16.42
CA GLN A 195 18.24 -7.05 17.62
C GLN A 195 17.06 -7.15 18.59
N ALA A 196 15.82 -6.95 18.12
CA ALA A 196 14.64 -7.00 18.98
C ALA A 196 14.43 -8.38 19.63
N MET A 197 14.62 -9.46 18.86
CA MET A 197 14.50 -10.84 19.34
C MET A 197 15.60 -11.20 20.35
N ALA A 198 16.76 -10.56 20.28
CA ALA A 198 17.84 -10.70 21.26
C ALA A 198 17.67 -9.79 22.49
N GLY A 199 16.55 -9.04 22.59
CA GLY A 199 16.31 -8.08 23.68
C GLY A 199 17.07 -6.75 23.54
N GLY A 200 17.63 -6.47 22.36
CA GLY A 200 18.28 -5.20 22.03
C GLY A 200 17.29 -4.13 21.54
N ASP A 201 17.81 -2.93 21.27
CA ASP A 201 17.03 -1.77 20.83
C ASP A 201 17.29 -1.44 19.34
N PRO A 202 16.37 -1.80 18.42
CA PRO A 202 16.51 -1.48 17.00
C PRO A 202 16.16 -0.03 16.65
N SER A 203 15.78 0.82 17.61
CA SER A 203 15.25 2.18 17.35
C SER A 203 16.23 3.10 16.61
N ARG A 204 17.54 2.82 16.73
CA ARG A 204 18.61 3.60 16.09
C ARG A 204 19.01 3.10 14.71
N LEU A 205 18.43 2.00 14.25
CA LEU A 205 18.75 1.44 12.94
C LEU A 205 18.29 2.38 11.83
N ARG A 206 19.20 2.61 10.88
CA ARG A 206 18.94 3.45 9.71
C ARG A 206 18.80 2.57 8.48
N ALA A 207 17.60 2.55 7.92
CA ALA A 207 17.34 1.95 6.62
C ALA A 207 17.94 2.81 5.49
N ARG A 208 18.43 2.14 4.44
CA ARG A 208 18.98 2.74 3.23
C ARG A 208 18.28 2.16 2.01
N PRO A 209 17.03 2.56 1.75
CA PRO A 209 16.22 1.99 0.69
C PRO A 209 16.89 2.20 -0.67
N ARG A 210 17.10 1.10 -1.40
CA ARG A 210 17.60 1.13 -2.79
C ARG A 210 16.45 1.37 -3.75
N LEU A 211 16.68 2.05 -4.87
CA LEU A 211 15.69 2.12 -5.93
C LEU A 211 15.46 0.75 -6.59
N ALA A 212 14.28 0.59 -7.20
CA ALA A 212 14.03 -0.53 -8.09
C ALA A 212 14.98 -0.47 -9.31
N SER A 213 15.47 -1.63 -9.75
CA SER A 213 16.26 -1.70 -10.99
C SER A 213 15.41 -1.34 -12.20
N PRO A 214 16.01 -0.88 -13.32
CA PRO A 214 15.25 -0.59 -14.54
C PRO A 214 14.45 -1.79 -15.06
N ALA A 215 14.94 -3.03 -14.84
CA ALA A 215 14.23 -4.24 -15.21
C ALA A 215 12.96 -4.45 -14.37
N VAL A 216 13.06 -4.28 -13.05
CA VAL A 216 11.90 -4.36 -12.13
C VAL A 216 10.89 -3.25 -12.45
N ALA A 217 11.36 -2.01 -12.58
CA ALA A 217 10.51 -0.88 -12.93
C ALA A 217 9.77 -1.13 -14.25
N ARG A 218 10.47 -1.58 -15.29
CA ARG A 218 9.85 -1.89 -16.58
C ARG A 218 8.85 -3.04 -16.49
N ARG A 219 9.14 -4.11 -15.74
CA ARG A 219 8.20 -5.22 -15.53
C ARG A 219 6.92 -4.75 -14.84
N VAL A 220 7.05 -4.10 -13.69
CA VAL A 220 5.92 -3.63 -12.88
C VAL A 220 5.09 -2.60 -13.63
N MET A 221 5.73 -1.60 -14.27
CA MET A 221 4.99 -0.56 -14.99
C MET A 221 4.29 -1.11 -16.25
N ARG A 222 4.84 -2.12 -16.93
CA ARG A 222 4.13 -2.79 -18.03
C ARG A 222 2.92 -3.57 -17.55
N ARG A 223 3.00 -4.19 -16.36
CA ARG A 223 1.85 -4.84 -15.73
C ARG A 223 0.71 -3.84 -15.51
N ALA A 224 1.03 -2.64 -15.03
CA ALA A 224 0.04 -1.57 -14.81
C ALA A 224 -0.60 -1.09 -16.12
N GLY A 225 0.20 -0.95 -17.19
CA GLY A 225 -0.24 -0.53 -18.51
C GLY A 225 0.48 0.73 -19.03
N ARG A 226 0.28 1.05 -20.30
CA ARG A 226 0.87 2.22 -20.98
C ARG A 226 0.48 3.51 -20.29
N GLN A 227 -0.73 3.57 -19.76
CA GLN A 227 -1.25 4.77 -19.12
C GLN A 227 -0.49 5.10 -17.83
N ALA A 228 -0.14 4.10 -17.01
CA ALA A 228 0.68 4.26 -15.82
C ALA A 228 2.12 4.70 -16.18
N VAL A 229 2.68 4.15 -17.27
CA VAL A 229 3.99 4.57 -17.79
C VAL A 229 3.99 6.06 -18.17
N LEU A 230 2.96 6.51 -18.89
CA LEU A 230 2.82 7.91 -19.29
C LEU A 230 2.73 8.84 -18.07
N ASP A 231 2.01 8.43 -17.02
CA ASP A 231 1.92 9.22 -15.78
C ASP A 231 3.26 9.34 -15.08
N MET A 232 4.00 8.24 -14.98
CA MET A 232 5.34 8.25 -14.40
C MET A 232 6.28 9.17 -15.20
N VAL A 233 6.21 9.14 -16.53
CA VAL A 233 7.00 10.05 -17.39
C VAL A 233 6.62 11.51 -17.13
N ARG A 234 5.33 11.83 -17.07
CA ARG A 234 4.85 13.20 -16.76
C ARG A 234 5.22 13.65 -15.34
N ALA A 235 5.23 12.74 -14.39
CA ALA A 235 5.61 12.98 -13.01
C ALA A 235 7.12 13.09 -12.80
N SER A 236 7.93 12.54 -13.71
CA SER A 236 9.38 12.46 -13.57
C SER A 236 10.08 13.79 -13.24
N PRO A 237 9.70 14.96 -13.79
CA PRO A 237 10.35 16.22 -13.42
C PRO A 237 10.15 16.61 -11.95
N ARG A 238 9.06 16.14 -11.33
CA ARG A 238 8.77 16.36 -9.90
C ARG A 238 9.46 15.33 -9.00
N ILE A 239 9.60 14.08 -9.46
CA ILE A 239 10.14 12.97 -8.67
C ILE A 239 11.67 12.93 -8.71
N VAL A 240 12.27 13.09 -9.89
CA VAL A 240 13.72 12.92 -10.10
C VAL A 240 14.57 13.78 -9.15
N PRO A 241 14.24 15.06 -8.87
CA PRO A 241 14.99 15.88 -7.92
C PRO A 241 14.97 15.35 -6.47
N ILE A 242 13.97 14.53 -6.11
CA ILE A 242 13.75 14.00 -4.76
C ILE A 242 14.51 12.69 -4.56
N ILE A 243 14.75 11.93 -5.64
CA ILE A 243 15.42 10.63 -5.61
C ILE A 243 16.73 10.64 -4.80
N PRO A 244 17.67 11.61 -5.00
CA PRO A 244 18.90 11.64 -4.22
C PRO A 244 18.68 11.87 -2.72
N ARG A 245 17.58 12.51 -2.32
CA ARG A 245 17.21 12.69 -0.90
C ARG A 245 16.61 11.42 -0.32
N LEU A 246 15.78 10.72 -1.10
CA LEU A 246 15.21 9.42 -0.74
C LEU A 246 16.28 8.36 -0.52
N ILE A 247 17.30 8.30 -1.40
CA ILE A 247 18.42 7.35 -1.28
C ILE A 247 19.30 7.65 -0.05
N ARG A 248 19.51 8.94 0.26
CA ARG A 248 20.34 9.35 1.40
C ARG A 248 19.64 9.25 2.76
N GLY A 249 18.33 9.06 2.79
CA GLY A 249 17.54 9.11 4.03
C GLY A 249 17.40 10.53 4.61
N ASP A 250 17.71 11.57 3.83
CA ASP A 250 17.72 12.99 4.24
C ASP A 250 16.38 13.67 3.96
N LEU A 251 15.26 13.02 4.31
CA LEU A 251 13.97 13.72 4.37
C LEU A 251 13.97 14.58 5.64
N LYS A 252 14.36 15.86 5.52
CA LYS A 252 14.25 16.84 6.61
C LYS A 252 12.80 16.85 7.12
N SER A 253 12.60 16.87 8.45
CA SER A 253 11.28 17.14 9.03
C SER A 253 10.76 18.44 8.44
N ALA A 254 9.58 18.41 7.82
CA ALA A 254 8.94 19.63 7.39
C ALA A 254 8.75 20.54 8.62
N ARG A 255 9.34 21.74 8.58
CA ARG A 255 9.00 22.81 9.51
C ARG A 255 7.59 23.29 9.17
N ASP A 256 6.57 22.58 9.65
CA ASP A 256 5.31 23.15 10.16
C ASP A 256 4.37 22.01 10.57
N GLY A 257 3.89 22.07 11.82
CA GLY A 257 3.02 21.06 12.44
C GLY A 257 1.57 21.09 11.93
N ARG A 258 1.35 20.99 10.61
CA ARG A 258 -0.02 20.81 10.07
C ARG A 258 -0.27 19.33 9.78
N VAL A 259 -1.16 18.75 10.58
CA VAL A 259 -1.74 17.42 10.38
C VAL A 259 -2.50 17.37 9.04
N PRO A 260 -2.45 16.28 8.27
CA PRO A 260 -3.04 16.23 6.93
C PRO A 260 -4.56 16.37 6.95
N HIS A 261 -5.05 17.29 6.13
CA HIS A 261 -6.39 17.26 5.55
C HIS A 261 -6.23 16.56 4.19
N TRP A 262 -6.80 15.35 4.06
CA TRP A 262 -6.92 14.68 2.77
C TRP A 262 -7.61 15.65 1.80
N ARG A 263 -6.88 16.17 0.81
CA ARG A 263 -7.48 17.05 -0.17
C ARG A 263 -8.40 16.20 -1.03
N VAL A 264 -9.69 16.50 -0.97
CA VAL A 264 -10.64 16.15 -2.02
C VAL A 264 -10.08 16.78 -3.30
N SER A 265 -9.59 15.97 -4.24
CA SER A 265 -9.13 16.50 -5.51
C SER A 265 -10.33 17.12 -6.23
N ARG A 266 -10.33 18.45 -6.32
CA ARG A 266 -11.27 19.16 -7.19
C ARG A 266 -10.62 19.25 -8.57
N ARG A 267 -11.13 18.43 -9.50
CA ARG A 267 -11.45 18.70 -10.92
C ARG A 267 -11.22 17.46 -11.78
#